data_AF-A0AAD7CWD4-F1
#
_entry.id   AF-A0AAD7CWD4-F1
#
_cell.length_a   1.000
_cell.length_b   1.000
_cell.length_c   1.000
_cell.angle_alpha   90.00
_cell.angle_beta   90.00
_cell.angle_gamma   90.00
#
_symmetry.space_group_name_H-M   'P 1'
#
loop_
_entity.id
_entity.type
_entity.pdbx_description
1 polymer ?
#
loop_
_entity_poly.entity_id
_entity_poly.type
_entity_poly.pdbx_seq_one_letter_code
_entity_poly.pdbx_strand_id
1 'polypeptide(L)'
;MKAFISEILGYDPKQEDLEGGILGVVKAYYGCVEAQGRGTVHCHMLVWLEGGLNPNQIKEKALANGGDLKFQEKLLAFLDDTISTSIPSDPDPDFELELGKIHPCATRGPTESDNTRNVSAAREKDLHNLVKKCQFHTHHPTCYKYWRGKPEPKECRFDLDESNTAPISVFDPETGELTLRCLDGLVNNFNESTIEAIRCNMDIKFIGSGPAAKAIHYYITDYITKTQLQAHVAYAALELAVGRLGEYDANIDEYTVRARRLLQKCAHSMIAKQELSAQQVVSYLMDYEDHFTSHKFSSLYWTGFEKFINDEDRSPECYRSRVEIPQELPEVSSPEDVNAEHDVNSDLDHPVDIATAVHSLETTEEEEEEGGVDEITLILTTQADLRHQQAK
;
A
#
# COMPACT_ATOMS: atom_id res chain seq x y z
N MET A 1 -11.64 6.05 -13.17
CA MET A 1 -11.01 6.80 -12.07
C MET A 1 -11.47 8.26 -11.99
N LYS A 2 -11.40 9.06 -13.06
CA LYS A 2 -11.91 10.45 -13.02
C LYS A 2 -13.34 10.59 -12.48
N ALA A 3 -14.27 9.76 -12.95
CA ALA A 3 -15.65 9.71 -12.43
C ALA A 3 -15.72 9.24 -10.96
N PHE A 4 -14.80 8.39 -10.50
CA PHE A 4 -14.73 8.01 -9.09
C PHE A 4 -14.32 9.23 -8.24
N ILE A 5 -13.33 10.00 -8.69
CA ILE A 5 -12.85 11.19 -8.00
C ILE A 5 -13.92 12.30 -7.97
N SER A 6 -14.62 12.54 -9.09
CA SER A 6 -15.65 13.58 -9.15
C SER A 6 -16.95 13.17 -8.47
N GLU A 7 -17.45 11.95 -8.70
CA GLU A 7 -18.81 11.56 -8.29
C GLU A 7 -18.85 10.82 -6.94
N ILE A 8 -17.82 10.03 -6.63
CA ILE A 8 -17.79 9.22 -5.40
C ILE A 8 -17.04 9.98 -4.31
N LEU A 9 -15.80 10.41 -4.57
CA LEU A 9 -15.06 11.23 -3.63
C LEU A 9 -15.59 12.66 -3.54
N GLY A 10 -16.37 13.14 -4.51
CA GLY A 10 -16.92 14.49 -4.48
C GLY A 10 -15.83 15.57 -4.49
N TYR A 11 -14.68 15.31 -5.13
CA TYR A 11 -13.60 16.29 -5.11
C TYR A 11 -13.95 17.50 -5.98
N ASP A 12 -14.08 18.66 -5.33
CA ASP A 12 -14.22 19.95 -5.99
C ASP A 12 -12.85 20.65 -6.12
N PRO A 13 -12.30 20.82 -7.34
CA PRO A 13 -11.05 21.55 -7.53
C PRO A 13 -11.07 23.01 -7.05
N LYS A 14 -12.26 23.61 -6.92
CA LYS A 14 -12.43 24.98 -6.41
C LYS A 14 -12.56 25.05 -4.89
N GLN A 15 -12.81 23.92 -4.23
CA GLN A 15 -13.00 23.83 -2.79
C GLN A 15 -14.17 24.70 -2.29
N GLU A 16 -15.22 24.85 -3.11
CA GLU A 16 -16.46 25.57 -2.81
C GLU A 16 -17.56 24.62 -2.32
N ASP A 17 -17.54 23.35 -2.73
CA ASP A 17 -18.45 22.32 -2.24
C ASP A 17 -18.14 21.91 -0.79
N LEU A 18 -19.11 22.10 0.09
CA LEU A 18 -19.05 21.76 1.51
C LEU A 18 -19.83 20.49 1.87
N GLU A 19 -20.59 19.91 0.94
CA GLU A 19 -21.25 18.62 1.16
C GLU A 19 -20.24 17.49 1.01
N GLY A 20 -19.36 17.57 0.01
CA GLY A 20 -18.31 16.59 -0.26
C GLY A 20 -18.83 15.26 -0.80
N GLY A 21 -17.99 14.24 -0.79
CA GLY A 21 -18.34 12.89 -1.26
C GLY A 21 -18.62 11.91 -0.12
N ILE A 22 -18.54 10.61 -0.45
CA ILE A 22 -18.82 9.52 0.51
C ILE A 22 -17.86 9.48 1.71
N LEU A 23 -16.74 10.20 1.65
CA LEU A 23 -15.76 10.30 2.75
C LEU A 23 -15.81 11.68 3.43
N GLY A 24 -16.73 12.56 3.03
CA GLY A 24 -16.76 13.97 3.40
C GLY A 24 -16.05 14.87 2.38
N VAL A 25 -15.68 16.08 2.81
CA VAL A 25 -15.06 17.09 1.96
C VAL A 25 -13.59 16.74 1.71
N VAL A 26 -13.24 16.45 0.46
CA VAL A 26 -11.87 16.07 0.06
C VAL A 26 -11.04 17.32 -0.26
N LYS A 27 -9.94 17.52 0.48
CA LYS A 27 -8.97 18.60 0.26
C LYS A 27 -7.92 18.27 -0.77
N ALA A 28 -7.42 17.05 -0.71
CA ALA A 28 -6.40 16.59 -1.62
C ALA A 28 -6.55 15.10 -1.88
N TYR A 29 -5.96 14.65 -2.98
CA TYR A 29 -5.72 13.25 -3.25
C TYR A 29 -4.47 13.10 -4.12
N TYR A 30 -3.89 11.92 -4.02
CA TYR A 30 -2.85 11.42 -4.91
C TYR A 30 -3.10 9.93 -5.15
N GLY A 31 -3.19 9.52 -6.40
CA GLY A 31 -3.33 8.11 -6.77
C GLY A 31 -2.32 7.70 -7.82
N CYS A 32 -1.77 6.49 -7.71
CA CYS A 32 -0.95 5.88 -8.74
C CYS A 32 -1.59 4.57 -9.23
N VAL A 33 -1.46 4.31 -10.52
CA VAL A 33 -1.90 3.07 -11.17
C VAL A 33 -0.69 2.19 -11.40
N GLU A 34 -0.70 1.00 -10.79
CA GLU A 34 0.32 -0.01 -10.97
C GLU A 34 -0.29 -1.25 -11.62
N ALA A 35 0.46 -1.95 -12.46
CA ALA A 35 0.11 -3.32 -12.81
C ALA A 35 0.91 -4.30 -11.97
N GLN A 36 0.21 -5.28 -11.45
CA GLN A 36 0.83 -6.36 -10.69
C GLN A 36 1.37 -7.43 -11.63
N GLY A 37 2.25 -8.31 -11.13
CA GLY A 37 2.83 -9.42 -11.90
C GLY A 37 1.82 -10.41 -12.49
N ARG A 38 0.51 -10.24 -12.23
CA ARG A 38 -0.59 -11.01 -12.87
C ARG A 38 -1.33 -10.21 -13.96
N GLY A 39 -0.87 -9.00 -14.25
CA GLY A 39 -1.34 -8.13 -15.31
C GLY A 39 -2.55 -7.27 -15.00
N THR A 40 -3.20 -7.44 -13.85
CA THR A 40 -4.28 -6.57 -13.37
C THR A 40 -3.74 -5.20 -12.98
N VAL A 41 -4.47 -4.14 -13.34
CA VAL A 41 -4.16 -2.76 -12.95
C VAL A 41 -4.87 -2.41 -11.66
N HIS A 42 -4.16 -1.76 -10.76
CA HIS A 42 -4.58 -1.39 -9.43
C HIS A 42 -4.34 0.09 -9.21
N CYS A 43 -5.24 0.76 -8.51
CA CYS A 43 -5.02 2.11 -8.03
C CYS A 43 -4.73 2.08 -6.54
N HIS A 44 -3.63 2.71 -6.13
CA HIS A 44 -3.33 3.03 -4.74
C HIS A 44 -3.51 4.53 -4.58
N MET A 45 -4.37 4.95 -3.66
CA MET A 45 -4.75 6.35 -3.50
C MET A 45 -4.70 6.78 -2.04
N LEU A 46 -4.10 7.95 -1.82
CA LEU A 46 -4.21 8.75 -0.62
C LEU A 46 -5.29 9.81 -0.83
N VAL A 47 -6.18 9.96 0.15
CA VAL A 47 -7.25 10.95 0.16
C VAL A 47 -7.17 11.73 1.46
N TRP A 48 -7.07 13.05 1.35
CA TRP A 48 -7.02 13.97 2.47
C TRP A 48 -8.37 14.65 2.65
N LEU A 49 -8.88 14.63 3.87
CA LEU A 49 -10.19 15.19 4.22
C LEU A 49 -10.07 16.50 4.98
N GLU A 50 -11.05 17.40 4.78
CA GLU A 50 -11.18 18.66 5.51
C GLU A 50 -11.30 18.42 7.02
N GLY A 51 -10.60 19.25 7.79
CA GLY A 51 -10.60 19.18 9.25
C GLY A 51 -10.01 17.91 9.83
N GLY A 52 -9.37 17.10 8.99
CA GLY A 52 -8.68 15.93 9.47
C GLY A 52 -7.39 16.31 10.18
N LEU A 53 -6.98 15.55 11.19
CA LEU A 53 -5.81 15.85 12.01
C LEU A 53 -4.65 14.94 11.65
N ASN A 54 -3.43 15.43 11.84
CA ASN A 54 -2.26 14.58 11.69
C ASN A 54 -2.22 13.50 12.81
N PRO A 55 -1.49 12.39 12.60
CA PRO A 55 -1.41 11.28 13.57
C PRO A 55 -1.07 11.68 15.01
N ASN A 56 -0.19 12.68 15.20
CA ASN A 56 0.22 13.12 16.54
C ASN A 56 -0.90 13.91 17.22
N GLN A 57 -1.58 14.79 16.49
CA GLN A 57 -2.73 15.54 16.98
C GLN A 57 -3.91 14.63 17.34
N ILE A 58 -4.17 13.59 16.53
CA ILE A 58 -5.17 12.55 16.86
C ILE A 58 -4.79 11.91 18.20
N LYS A 59 -3.52 11.53 18.37
CA LYS A 59 -3.00 10.93 19.61
C LYS A 59 -3.15 11.87 20.80
N GLU A 60 -2.78 13.13 20.66
CA GLU A 60 -2.88 14.15 21.70
C GLU A 60 -4.33 14.39 22.13
N LYS A 61 -5.25 14.53 21.18
CA LYS A 61 -6.69 14.64 21.48
C LYS A 61 -7.28 13.37 22.09
N ALA A 62 -6.75 12.21 21.72
CA ALA A 62 -7.11 10.95 22.34
C ALA A 62 -6.60 10.86 23.79
N LEU A 63 -5.39 11.38 24.08
CA LEU A 63 -4.68 11.22 25.37
C LEU A 63 -4.86 12.36 26.38
N ALA A 64 -5.27 13.57 25.99
CA ALA A 64 -5.25 14.74 26.88
C ALA A 64 -6.09 14.53 28.16
N ASN A 65 -5.45 14.36 29.33
CA ASN A 65 -6.00 14.41 30.70
C ASN A 65 -7.50 14.02 30.84
N GLY A 66 -7.87 12.85 30.33
CA GLY A 66 -9.26 12.34 30.33
C GLY A 66 -9.94 12.24 28.97
N GLY A 67 -9.22 12.47 27.87
CA GLY A 67 -9.66 12.29 26.48
C GLY A 67 -10.71 13.31 26.03
N ASP A 68 -10.57 13.89 24.85
CA ASP A 68 -11.71 14.59 24.23
C ASP A 68 -12.73 13.53 23.77
N LEU A 69 -13.58 13.09 24.71
CA LEU A 69 -14.58 12.04 24.48
C LEU A 69 -15.49 12.37 23.29
N LYS A 70 -15.82 13.65 23.09
CA LYS A 70 -16.65 14.06 21.95
C LYS A 70 -15.92 13.90 20.63
N PHE A 71 -14.61 14.21 20.60
CA PHE A 71 -13.79 13.94 19.43
C PHE A 71 -13.69 12.44 19.16
N GLN A 72 -13.41 11.63 20.18
CA GLN A 72 -13.32 10.18 20.06
C GLN A 72 -14.63 9.59 19.53
N GLU A 73 -15.77 9.89 20.16
CA GLU A 73 -17.09 9.41 19.74
C GLU A 73 -17.40 9.77 18.29
N LYS A 74 -17.11 11.01 17.87
CA LYS A 74 -17.35 11.45 16.49
C LYS A 74 -16.45 10.75 15.49
N LEU A 75 -15.17 10.61 15.80
CA LEU A 75 -14.22 9.95 14.90
C LEU A 75 -14.53 8.46 14.77
N LEU A 76 -14.82 7.78 15.88
CA LEU A 76 -15.24 6.38 15.86
C LEU A 76 -16.53 6.18 15.06
N ALA A 77 -17.54 7.02 15.28
CA ALA A 77 -18.80 6.97 14.52
C ALA A 77 -18.59 7.19 13.02
N PHE A 78 -17.74 8.17 12.65
CA PHE A 78 -17.38 8.41 11.25
C PHE A 78 -16.70 7.19 10.62
N LEU A 79 -15.74 6.57 11.31
CA LEU A 79 -15.00 5.43 10.80
C LEU A 79 -15.84 4.16 10.72
N ASP A 80 -16.72 3.93 11.71
CA ASP A 80 -17.64 2.80 11.72
C ASP A 80 -18.72 2.90 10.63
N ASP A 81 -19.11 4.11 10.24
CA ASP A 81 -20.02 4.38 9.11
C ASP A 81 -19.31 4.28 7.75
N THR A 82 -18.05 4.69 7.68
CA THR A 82 -17.28 4.73 6.43
C THR A 82 -16.69 3.37 6.04
N ILE A 83 -16.28 2.56 7.02
CA ILE A 83 -15.50 1.33 6.83
C ILE A 83 -16.31 0.12 7.28
N SER A 84 -16.77 -0.66 6.30
CA SER A 84 -17.41 -1.95 6.50
C SER A 84 -16.38 -3.07 6.61
N THR A 85 -16.60 -3.99 7.55
CA THR A 85 -15.66 -5.07 7.90
C THR A 85 -16.32 -6.46 7.94
N SER A 86 -17.47 -6.62 7.29
CA SER A 86 -18.21 -7.88 7.25
C SER A 86 -19.04 -7.99 5.99
N ILE A 87 -19.40 -9.21 5.62
CA ILE A 87 -20.36 -9.44 4.52
C ILE A 87 -21.74 -8.94 4.97
N PRO A 88 -22.41 -8.06 4.19
CA PRO A 88 -23.78 -7.65 4.47
C PRO A 88 -24.74 -8.84 4.49
N SER A 89 -25.87 -8.73 5.19
CA SER A 89 -26.85 -9.82 5.24
C SER A 89 -27.44 -10.12 3.85
N ASP A 90 -27.75 -11.39 3.59
CA ASP A 90 -28.41 -11.80 2.35
C ASP A 90 -29.93 -11.57 2.49
N PRO A 91 -30.55 -10.66 1.71
CA PRO A 91 -31.98 -10.37 1.83
C PRO A 91 -32.88 -11.49 1.28
N ASP A 92 -32.35 -12.41 0.46
CA ASP A 92 -33.11 -13.53 -0.10
C ASP A 92 -32.21 -14.77 -0.28
N PRO A 93 -31.95 -15.54 0.79
CA PRO A 93 -31.04 -16.69 0.75
C PRO A 93 -31.52 -17.82 -0.16
N ASP A 94 -32.83 -17.93 -0.38
CA ASP A 94 -33.45 -18.99 -1.19
C ASP A 94 -33.40 -18.67 -2.70
N PHE A 95 -33.17 -17.40 -3.05
CA PHE A 95 -33.01 -16.96 -4.43
C PHE A 95 -31.53 -16.91 -4.84
N GLU A 96 -31.07 -17.99 -5.46
CA GLU A 96 -29.88 -17.94 -6.31
C GLU A 96 -30.28 -17.46 -7.70
N LEU A 97 -29.86 -16.25 -8.08
CA LEU A 97 -29.94 -15.82 -9.48
C LEU A 97 -29.24 -16.89 -10.35
N GLU A 98 -29.80 -17.24 -11.51
CA GLU A 98 -29.06 -18.07 -12.49
C GLU A 98 -27.73 -17.42 -12.93
N LEU A 99 -27.55 -16.12 -12.62
CA LEU A 99 -26.29 -15.38 -12.64
C LEU A 99 -25.25 -15.85 -11.62
N GLY A 100 -25.52 -16.82 -10.74
CA GLY A 100 -24.52 -17.40 -9.82
C GLY A 100 -23.30 -18.02 -10.54
N LYS A 101 -23.38 -18.21 -11.86
CA LYS A 101 -22.25 -18.59 -12.73
C LYS A 101 -21.39 -17.41 -13.19
N ILE A 102 -21.95 -16.20 -13.22
CA ILE A 102 -21.29 -14.99 -13.72
C ILE A 102 -20.76 -14.20 -12.52
N HIS A 103 -19.50 -13.79 -12.57
CA HIS A 103 -18.90 -12.99 -11.51
C HIS A 103 -19.66 -11.65 -11.36
N PRO A 104 -20.03 -11.21 -10.14
CA PRO A 104 -20.76 -9.95 -9.94
C PRO A 104 -20.07 -8.71 -10.55
N CYS A 105 -18.73 -8.71 -10.59
CA CYS A 105 -17.92 -7.68 -11.27
C CYS A 105 -18.12 -7.61 -12.79
N ALA A 106 -18.60 -8.69 -13.42
CA ALA A 106 -18.79 -8.75 -14.86
C ALA A 106 -20.16 -8.22 -15.32
N THR A 107 -21.05 -7.90 -14.37
CA THR A 107 -22.39 -7.39 -14.64
C THR A 107 -22.50 -5.94 -14.17
N ARG A 108 -23.43 -5.20 -14.79
CA ARG A 108 -23.83 -3.89 -14.24
C ARG A 108 -24.66 -4.12 -12.99
N GLY A 109 -24.56 -3.19 -12.04
CA GLY A 109 -25.41 -3.20 -10.85
C GLY A 109 -26.89 -2.95 -11.22
N PRO A 110 -27.83 -3.30 -10.32
CA PRO A 110 -29.23 -2.99 -10.50
C PRO A 110 -29.46 -1.49 -10.69
N THR A 111 -30.30 -1.14 -11.66
CA THR A 111 -30.67 0.26 -11.97
C THR A 111 -32.18 0.46 -11.80
N GLU A 112 -32.61 1.70 -11.58
CA GLU A 112 -34.05 2.02 -11.49
C GLU A 112 -34.82 1.71 -12.78
N SER A 113 -34.13 1.61 -13.91
CA SER A 113 -34.72 1.20 -15.19
C SER A 113 -34.96 -0.31 -15.30
N ASP A 114 -34.39 -1.11 -14.41
CA ASP A 114 -34.68 -2.53 -14.36
C ASP A 114 -36.10 -2.69 -13.80
N ASN A 115 -36.95 -3.42 -14.53
CA ASN A 115 -38.34 -3.72 -14.16
C ASN A 115 -38.45 -4.63 -12.90
N THR A 116 -37.50 -4.53 -11.98
CA THR A 116 -37.46 -5.23 -10.70
C THR A 116 -38.45 -4.56 -9.76
N ARG A 117 -39.39 -5.35 -9.24
CA ARG A 117 -40.45 -4.86 -8.33
C ARG A 117 -39.89 -4.34 -7.00
N ASN A 118 -38.58 -4.48 -6.74
CA ASN A 118 -37.88 -3.93 -5.58
C ASN A 118 -36.39 -3.73 -5.90
N VAL A 119 -36.03 -2.54 -6.38
CA VAL A 119 -34.63 -2.15 -6.69
C VAL A 119 -33.74 -2.21 -5.44
N SER A 120 -34.28 -1.87 -4.25
CA SER A 120 -33.53 -1.92 -2.98
C SER A 120 -33.06 -3.33 -2.65
N ALA A 121 -33.99 -4.29 -2.64
CA ALA A 121 -33.65 -5.69 -2.34
C ALA A 121 -32.69 -6.28 -3.39
N ALA A 122 -32.83 -5.89 -4.66
CA ALA A 122 -31.90 -6.29 -5.71
C ALA A 122 -30.49 -5.71 -5.48
N ARG A 123 -30.40 -4.44 -5.07
CA ARG A 123 -29.13 -3.76 -4.73
C ARG A 123 -28.46 -4.39 -3.51
N GLU A 124 -29.22 -4.68 -2.45
CA GLU A 124 -28.72 -5.37 -1.25
C GLU A 124 -28.18 -6.77 -1.57
N LYS A 125 -28.90 -7.55 -2.39
CA LYS A 125 -28.44 -8.87 -2.86
C LYS A 125 -27.17 -8.75 -3.72
N ASP A 126 -27.10 -7.75 -4.60
CA ASP A 126 -25.93 -7.50 -5.43
C ASP A 126 -24.71 -7.09 -4.59
N LEU A 127 -24.88 -6.21 -3.61
CA LEU A 127 -23.84 -5.83 -2.65
C LEU A 127 -23.35 -7.03 -1.85
N HIS A 128 -24.25 -7.85 -1.30
CA HIS A 128 -23.89 -9.10 -0.62
C HIS A 128 -22.98 -9.97 -1.50
N ASN A 129 -23.39 -10.20 -2.75
CA ASN A 129 -22.65 -11.03 -3.70
C ASN A 129 -21.30 -10.41 -4.08
N LEU A 130 -21.23 -9.09 -4.28
CA LEU A 130 -19.99 -8.36 -4.55
C LEU A 130 -19.01 -8.51 -3.39
N VAL A 131 -19.42 -8.23 -2.16
CA VAL A 131 -18.55 -8.30 -0.98
C VAL A 131 -18.10 -9.73 -0.74
N LYS A 132 -19.03 -10.69 -0.76
CA LYS A 132 -18.71 -12.12 -0.61
C LYS A 132 -17.71 -12.60 -1.65
N LYS A 133 -17.79 -12.10 -2.89
CA LYS A 133 -16.90 -12.54 -3.96
C LYS A 133 -15.58 -11.79 -4.03
N CYS A 134 -15.59 -10.50 -3.73
CA CYS A 134 -14.44 -9.62 -3.93
C CYS A 134 -13.65 -9.39 -2.64
N GLN A 135 -14.30 -9.37 -1.48
CA GLN A 135 -13.67 -8.99 -0.20
C GLN A 135 -13.37 -10.15 0.73
N PHE A 136 -14.09 -11.26 0.58
CA PHE A 136 -13.82 -12.44 1.38
C PHE A 136 -12.48 -13.07 1.00
N HIS A 137 -11.63 -13.25 1.99
CA HIS A 137 -10.32 -13.84 1.83
C HIS A 137 -10.40 -15.36 1.82
N THR A 138 -9.69 -15.99 0.88
CA THR A 138 -9.42 -17.42 0.90
C THR A 138 -7.92 -17.60 0.85
N HIS A 139 -7.35 -18.25 1.87
CA HIS A 139 -5.90 -18.39 1.94
C HIS A 139 -5.35 -19.17 0.73
N HIS A 140 -4.35 -18.59 0.10
CA HIS A 140 -3.59 -19.18 -0.99
C HIS A 140 -2.11 -19.28 -0.56
N PRO A 141 -1.24 -20.08 -1.21
CA PRO A 141 0.20 -20.09 -0.95
C PRO A 141 0.88 -18.71 -0.79
N THR A 142 0.37 -17.66 -1.43
CA THR A 142 0.87 -16.28 -1.29
C THR A 142 0.70 -15.72 0.11
N CYS A 143 -0.32 -16.14 0.86
CA CYS A 143 -0.54 -15.76 2.26
C CYS A 143 0.60 -16.25 3.15
N TYR A 144 1.31 -17.30 2.74
CA TYR A 144 2.37 -17.94 3.50
C TYR A 144 3.75 -17.73 2.84
N LYS A 145 3.87 -16.81 1.89
CA LYS A 145 5.10 -16.55 1.11
C LYS A 145 6.34 -16.33 2.00
N TYR A 146 6.16 -15.67 3.13
CA TYR A 146 7.24 -15.36 4.08
C TYR A 146 7.23 -16.23 5.33
N TRP A 147 6.35 -17.24 5.39
CA TRP A 147 6.27 -18.13 6.54
C TRP A 147 7.46 -19.09 6.53
N ARG A 148 8.33 -18.98 7.55
CA ARG A 148 9.57 -19.75 7.66
C ARG A 148 9.42 -21.05 8.47
N GLY A 149 8.20 -21.55 8.63
CA GLY A 149 7.92 -22.89 9.18
C GLY A 149 7.60 -22.96 10.68
N LYS A 150 7.82 -21.89 11.47
CA LYS A 150 7.41 -21.81 12.89
C LYS A 150 7.07 -20.37 13.27
N PRO A 151 6.11 -20.15 14.19
CA PRO A 151 5.23 -21.14 14.85
C PRO A 151 4.10 -21.64 13.93
N GLU A 152 3.52 -22.77 14.31
CA GLU A 152 2.20 -23.22 13.83
C GLU A 152 1.15 -22.77 14.85
N PRO A 153 -0.07 -22.38 14.43
CA PRO A 153 -0.60 -22.41 13.07
C PRO A 153 0.06 -21.39 12.11
N LYS A 154 -0.09 -21.62 10.80
CA LYS A 154 0.43 -20.69 9.79
C LYS A 154 -0.31 -19.36 9.91
N GLU A 155 0.42 -18.29 10.19
CA GLU A 155 -0.15 -16.95 10.19
C GLU A 155 -0.24 -16.42 8.76
N CYS A 156 -1.41 -15.90 8.41
CA CYS A 156 -1.60 -15.21 7.14
C CYS A 156 -0.73 -13.95 7.13
N ARG A 157 0.09 -13.76 6.10
CA ARG A 157 0.85 -12.51 5.89
C ARG A 157 -0.06 -11.28 5.97
N PHE A 158 -1.30 -11.38 5.50
CA PHE A 158 -2.25 -10.27 5.52
C PHE A 158 -3.01 -10.16 6.85
N ASP A 159 -2.64 -10.90 7.89
CA ASP A 159 -3.32 -10.87 9.20
C ASP A 159 -4.85 -11.04 9.10
N LEU A 160 -5.27 -11.88 8.14
CA LEU A 160 -6.66 -12.27 7.91
C LEU A 160 -6.88 -13.67 8.49
N ASP A 161 -7.63 -13.72 9.58
CA ASP A 161 -7.94 -14.93 10.35
C ASP A 161 -9.33 -14.80 10.97
N GLU A 162 -10.06 -15.91 11.09
CA GLU A 162 -11.42 -15.92 11.70
C GLU A 162 -11.41 -15.44 13.16
N SER A 163 -10.29 -15.60 13.86
CA SER A 163 -10.12 -15.13 15.25
C SER A 163 -9.84 -13.63 15.36
N ASN A 164 -9.41 -12.96 14.27
CA ASN A 164 -9.07 -11.55 14.27
C ASN A 164 -10.35 -10.69 14.21
N THR A 165 -11.04 -10.60 15.34
CA THR A 165 -12.30 -9.86 15.47
C THR A 165 -12.24 -8.84 16.60
N ALA A 166 -12.88 -7.70 16.37
CA ALA A 166 -13.05 -6.62 17.33
C ALA A 166 -14.50 -6.12 17.24
N PRO A 167 -15.33 -6.27 18.28
CA PRO A 167 -16.76 -6.00 18.17
C PRO A 167 -17.09 -4.50 18.09
N ILE A 168 -16.20 -3.64 18.58
CA ILE A 168 -16.37 -2.19 18.63
C ILE A 168 -15.05 -1.48 18.34
N SER A 169 -15.13 -0.27 17.78
CA SER A 169 -13.99 0.61 17.60
C SER A 169 -13.70 1.33 18.93
N VAL A 170 -12.44 1.37 19.37
CA VAL A 170 -12.03 1.95 20.65
C VAL A 170 -10.68 2.64 20.57
N PHE A 171 -10.52 3.70 21.37
CA PHE A 171 -9.20 4.26 21.69
C PHE A 171 -8.65 3.59 22.95
N ASP A 172 -7.38 3.24 22.91
CA ASP A 172 -6.63 2.88 24.11
C ASP A 172 -6.41 4.14 24.97
N PRO A 173 -6.87 4.16 26.23
CA PRO A 173 -6.79 5.34 27.10
C PRO A 173 -5.36 5.67 27.57
N GLU A 174 -4.43 4.72 27.51
CA GLU A 174 -3.04 4.89 27.93
C GLU A 174 -2.13 5.25 26.75
N THR A 175 -2.36 4.62 25.59
CA THR A 175 -1.50 4.81 24.40
C THR A 175 -2.07 5.78 23.38
N GLY A 176 -3.38 6.02 23.38
CA GLY A 176 -4.07 6.83 22.37
C GLY A 176 -4.16 6.14 21.00
N GLU A 177 -3.91 4.84 20.96
CA GLU A 177 -3.98 4.03 19.75
C GLU A 177 -5.44 3.66 19.42
N LEU A 178 -5.77 3.70 18.13
CA LEU A 178 -7.11 3.39 17.65
C LEU A 178 -7.18 1.94 17.19
N THR A 179 -8.07 1.17 17.81
CA THR A 179 -8.48 -0.15 17.30
C THR A 179 -9.82 -0.02 16.63
N LEU A 180 -9.91 -0.36 15.34
CA LEU A 180 -11.16 -0.36 14.60
C LEU A 180 -11.93 -1.67 14.82
N ARG A 181 -13.25 -1.56 14.80
CA ARG A 181 -14.18 -2.69 14.75
C ARG A 181 -13.84 -3.57 13.55
N CYS A 182 -13.76 -4.87 13.79
CA CYS A 182 -13.57 -5.92 12.81
C CYS A 182 -14.59 -7.03 13.10
N LEU A 183 -15.71 -7.02 12.39
CA LEU A 183 -16.79 -8.00 12.59
C LEU A 183 -16.51 -9.36 11.94
N ASP A 184 -15.72 -9.40 10.88
CA ASP A 184 -15.32 -10.62 10.19
C ASP A 184 -13.83 -10.53 9.81
N GLY A 185 -13.00 -11.31 10.50
CA GLY A 185 -11.54 -11.27 10.34
C GLY A 185 -11.03 -11.81 8.99
N LEU A 186 -11.88 -12.45 8.19
CA LEU A 186 -11.57 -12.88 6.83
C LEU A 186 -12.02 -11.89 5.75
N VAL A 187 -12.67 -10.78 6.11
CA VAL A 187 -13.16 -9.79 5.17
C VAL A 187 -12.24 -8.57 5.20
N ASN A 188 -11.79 -8.14 4.01
CA ASN A 188 -11.04 -6.89 3.90
C ASN A 188 -11.93 -5.70 4.24
N ASN A 189 -11.32 -4.61 4.69
CA ASN A 189 -12.06 -3.40 4.98
C ASN A 189 -12.52 -2.78 3.66
N PHE A 190 -13.79 -2.44 3.51
CA PHE A 190 -14.29 -1.82 2.28
C PHE A 190 -15.25 -0.69 2.60
N ASN A 191 -15.57 0.11 1.60
CA ASN A 191 -16.67 1.07 1.66
C ASN A 191 -17.79 0.58 0.73
N GLU A 192 -19.02 0.52 1.23
CA GLU A 192 -20.17 -0.03 0.50
C GLU A 192 -20.45 0.71 -0.81
N SER A 193 -20.49 2.05 -0.77
CA SER A 193 -20.72 2.85 -1.97
C SER A 193 -19.61 2.69 -2.99
N THR A 194 -18.36 2.60 -2.53
CA THR A 194 -17.21 2.41 -3.42
C THR A 194 -17.26 1.05 -4.11
N ILE A 195 -17.46 -0.05 -3.38
CA ILE A 195 -17.46 -1.40 -3.98
C ILE A 195 -18.63 -1.59 -4.95
N GLU A 196 -19.79 -0.97 -4.70
CA GLU A 196 -20.91 -0.97 -5.64
C GLU A 196 -20.59 -0.23 -6.94
N ALA A 197 -19.89 0.91 -6.84
CA ALA A 197 -19.54 1.74 -7.99
C ALA A 197 -18.42 1.14 -8.85
N ILE A 198 -17.34 0.65 -8.22
CA ILE A 198 -16.17 0.14 -8.94
C ILE A 198 -16.29 -1.36 -9.26
N ARG A 199 -17.10 -2.09 -8.50
CA ARG A 199 -17.37 -3.53 -8.65
C ARG A 199 -16.09 -4.36 -8.77
N CYS A 200 -15.11 -4.12 -7.92
CA CYS A 200 -13.89 -4.92 -7.83
C CYS A 200 -13.39 -4.96 -6.38
N ASN A 201 -12.34 -5.74 -6.11
CA ASN A 201 -11.72 -5.75 -4.79
C ASN A 201 -11.20 -4.35 -4.45
N MET A 202 -11.40 -3.96 -3.19
CA MET A 202 -10.84 -2.75 -2.59
C MET A 202 -10.46 -2.99 -1.14
N ASP A 203 -9.52 -2.24 -0.63
CA ASP A 203 -9.24 -2.12 0.79
C ASP A 203 -9.17 -0.63 1.17
N ILE A 204 -9.92 -0.24 2.20
CA ILE A 204 -9.92 1.12 2.76
C ILE A 204 -9.30 1.11 4.15
N LYS A 205 -8.41 2.08 4.43
CA LYS A 205 -7.79 2.21 5.76
C LYS A 205 -7.69 3.66 6.19
N PHE A 206 -7.96 3.88 7.47
CA PHE A 206 -7.68 5.14 8.13
C PHE A 206 -6.25 5.18 8.65
N ILE A 207 -5.52 6.25 8.32
CA ILE A 207 -4.19 6.50 8.87
C ILE A 207 -4.38 7.31 10.16
N GLY A 208 -4.42 6.60 11.28
CA GLY A 208 -4.59 7.17 12.61
C GLY A 208 -3.28 7.59 13.27
N SER A 209 -3.20 7.43 14.58
CA SER A 209 -2.02 7.73 15.41
C SER A 209 -1.07 6.52 15.55
N GLY A 210 0.14 6.78 16.04
CA GLY A 210 1.03 5.74 16.57
C GLY A 210 1.95 5.03 15.56
N PRO A 211 2.61 3.93 15.97
CA PRO A 211 3.54 3.16 15.13
C PRO A 211 2.88 2.61 13.86
N ALA A 212 1.61 2.19 13.97
CA ALA A 212 0.82 1.70 12.85
C ALA A 212 0.70 2.73 11.72
N ALA A 213 0.54 4.01 12.05
CA ALA A 213 0.47 5.10 11.06
C ALA A 213 1.80 5.30 10.32
N LYS A 214 2.93 5.23 11.04
CA LYS A 214 4.27 5.31 10.44
C LYS A 214 4.52 4.15 9.50
N ALA A 215 4.20 2.92 9.92
CA ALA A 215 4.36 1.74 9.08
C ALA A 215 3.55 1.86 7.79
N ILE A 216 2.28 2.24 7.92
CA ILE A 216 1.39 2.48 6.78
C ILE A 216 1.95 3.56 5.83
N HIS A 217 2.51 4.66 6.33
CA HIS A 217 3.18 5.66 5.48
C HIS A 217 4.35 5.08 4.68
N TYR A 218 5.20 4.27 5.30
CA TYR A 218 6.30 3.60 4.61
C TYR A 218 5.79 2.66 3.53
N TYR A 219 4.78 1.85 3.84
CA TYR A 219 4.14 0.99 2.86
C TYR A 219 3.64 1.80 1.66
N ILE A 220 2.86 2.85 1.89
CA ILE A 220 2.32 3.66 0.79
C ILE A 220 3.44 4.26 -0.04
N THR A 221 4.47 4.78 0.62
CA THR A 221 5.64 5.35 -0.06
C THR A 221 6.27 4.30 -0.97
N ASP A 222 6.39 3.05 -0.53
CA ASP A 222 6.89 1.95 -1.35
C ASP A 222 6.04 1.69 -2.61
N TYR A 223 4.71 1.78 -2.53
CA TYR A 223 3.83 1.62 -3.69
C TYR A 223 3.86 2.85 -4.62
N ILE A 224 3.91 4.06 -4.06
CA ILE A 224 4.03 5.29 -4.84
C ILE A 224 5.38 5.37 -5.56
N THR A 225 6.44 4.93 -4.90
CA THR A 225 7.82 5.01 -5.42
C THR A 225 8.26 3.72 -6.14
N LYS A 226 7.36 2.75 -6.29
CA LYS A 226 7.68 1.45 -6.85
C LYS A 226 8.26 1.56 -8.25
N THR A 227 9.51 1.13 -8.39
CA THR A 227 10.21 1.15 -9.67
C THR A 227 9.59 0.15 -10.64
N GLN A 228 9.24 0.59 -11.85
CA GLN A 228 8.71 -0.29 -12.90
C GLN A 228 9.73 -1.34 -13.37
N LEU A 229 11.04 -1.13 -13.14
CA LEU A 229 12.10 -2.05 -13.54
C LEU A 229 12.84 -2.57 -12.31
N GLN A 230 12.77 -3.88 -12.07
CA GLN A 230 13.56 -4.50 -11.01
C GLN A 230 15.05 -4.48 -11.34
N ALA A 231 15.89 -4.22 -10.33
CA ALA A 231 17.33 -4.03 -10.52
C ALA A 231 18.02 -5.20 -11.24
N HIS A 232 17.65 -6.45 -10.95
CA HIS A 232 18.23 -7.62 -11.63
C HIS A 232 17.91 -7.66 -13.13
N VAL A 233 16.73 -7.19 -13.56
CA VAL A 233 16.37 -7.06 -14.98
C VAL A 233 17.22 -5.98 -15.64
N ALA A 234 17.46 -4.87 -14.93
CA ALA A 234 18.37 -3.83 -15.38
C ALA A 234 19.80 -4.36 -15.54
N TYR A 235 20.31 -5.14 -14.57
CA TYR A 235 21.63 -5.77 -14.64
C TYR A 235 21.77 -6.79 -15.78
N ALA A 236 20.78 -7.67 -15.97
CA ALA A 236 20.78 -8.64 -17.08
C ALA A 236 20.66 -7.98 -18.46
N ALA A 237 20.07 -6.78 -18.53
CA ALA A 237 20.05 -5.97 -19.74
C ALA A 237 21.39 -5.24 -19.98
N LEU A 238 22.03 -4.75 -18.91
CA LEU A 238 23.38 -4.18 -18.94
C LEU A 238 24.40 -5.21 -19.41
N GLU A 239 24.40 -6.41 -18.85
CA GLU A 239 25.31 -7.50 -19.22
C GLU A 239 25.19 -7.84 -20.72
N LEU A 240 23.96 -8.02 -21.22
CA LEU A 240 23.70 -8.29 -22.63
C LEU A 240 24.19 -7.14 -23.53
N ALA A 241 23.98 -5.90 -23.12
CA ALA A 241 24.40 -4.73 -23.87
C ALA A 241 25.93 -4.59 -23.91
N VAL A 242 26.62 -4.91 -22.82
CA VAL A 242 28.08 -4.99 -22.74
C VAL A 242 28.61 -6.08 -23.68
N GLY A 243 28.04 -7.29 -23.64
CA GLY A 243 28.44 -8.39 -24.53
C GLY A 243 28.27 -8.05 -26.02
N ARG A 244 27.29 -7.22 -26.38
CA ARG A 244 27.02 -6.79 -27.78
C ARG A 244 27.90 -5.65 -28.27
N LEU A 245 28.77 -5.06 -27.45
CA LEU A 245 29.67 -3.97 -27.90
C LEU A 245 30.93 -4.46 -28.60
N GLY A 246 31.22 -5.77 -28.53
CA GLY A 246 32.47 -6.33 -29.06
C GLY A 246 33.69 -5.84 -28.28
N GLU A 247 34.89 -6.29 -28.69
CA GLU A 247 36.14 -5.88 -28.07
C GLU A 247 36.43 -4.38 -28.29
N TYR A 248 37.18 -3.77 -27.37
CA TYR A 248 37.55 -2.35 -27.44
C TYR A 248 38.82 -2.16 -28.24
N ASP A 249 38.75 -1.38 -29.33
CA ASP A 249 39.93 -0.95 -30.08
C ASP A 249 40.21 0.53 -29.82
N ALA A 250 41.24 0.79 -29.01
CA ALA A 250 41.66 2.14 -28.63
C ALA A 250 42.12 3.01 -29.81
N ASN A 251 42.38 2.43 -30.99
CA ASN A 251 42.81 3.18 -32.18
C ASN A 251 41.63 3.66 -33.05
N ILE A 252 40.44 3.09 -32.87
CA ILE A 252 39.27 3.32 -33.73
C ILE A 252 38.10 3.92 -32.94
N ASP A 253 37.95 3.55 -31.67
CA ASP A 253 36.81 3.96 -30.84
C ASP A 253 37.09 5.24 -30.05
N GLU A 254 36.34 6.30 -30.36
CA GLU A 254 36.25 7.46 -29.47
C GLU A 254 35.48 7.08 -28.19
N TYR A 255 36.10 7.27 -27.03
CA TYR A 255 35.57 6.86 -25.73
C TYR A 255 34.13 7.35 -25.49
N THR A 256 33.85 8.61 -25.84
CA THR A 256 32.53 9.25 -25.74
C THR A 256 31.47 8.57 -26.62
N VAL A 257 31.82 8.20 -27.85
CA VAL A 257 30.94 7.53 -28.80
C VAL A 257 30.64 6.09 -28.34
N ARG A 258 31.65 5.39 -27.83
CA ARG A 258 31.47 4.04 -27.28
C ARG A 258 30.61 4.03 -26.02
N ALA A 259 30.84 4.96 -25.09
CA ALA A 259 30.01 5.13 -23.89
C ALA A 259 28.55 5.44 -24.25
N ARG A 260 28.31 6.33 -25.22
CA ARG A 260 26.96 6.64 -25.71
C ARG A 260 26.28 5.42 -26.35
N ARG A 261 27.00 4.65 -27.16
CA ARG A 261 26.49 3.40 -27.76
C ARG A 261 26.17 2.34 -26.72
N LEU A 262 26.98 2.23 -25.67
CA LEU A 262 26.72 1.35 -24.54
C LEU A 262 25.42 1.74 -23.85
N LEU A 263 25.28 3.00 -23.43
CA LEU A 263 24.06 3.50 -22.78
C LEU A 263 22.81 3.26 -23.64
N GLN A 264 22.89 3.52 -24.96
CA GLN A 264 21.79 3.26 -25.89
C GLN A 264 21.44 1.77 -26.00
N LYS A 265 22.43 0.88 -26.12
CA LYS A 265 22.20 -0.58 -26.18
C LYS A 265 21.64 -1.13 -24.86
N CYS A 266 22.08 -0.60 -23.72
CA CYS A 266 21.51 -0.91 -22.41
C CYS A 266 20.05 -0.47 -22.34
N ALA A 267 19.75 0.78 -22.72
CA ALA A 267 18.39 1.31 -22.73
C ALA A 267 17.45 0.47 -23.63
N HIS A 268 17.86 0.20 -24.87
CA HIS A 268 17.06 -0.63 -25.78
C HIS A 268 16.89 -2.07 -25.28
N SER A 269 17.91 -2.65 -24.65
CA SER A 269 17.81 -4.01 -24.09
C SER A 269 16.93 -4.07 -22.86
N MET A 270 16.94 -3.02 -22.01
CA MET A 270 16.03 -2.89 -20.87
C MET A 270 14.58 -2.80 -21.35
N ILE A 271 14.30 -1.92 -22.32
CA ILE A 271 12.95 -1.76 -22.89
C ILE A 271 12.48 -3.04 -23.58
N ALA A 272 13.34 -3.70 -24.35
CA ALA A 272 12.97 -4.92 -25.09
C ALA A 272 12.70 -6.13 -24.19
N LYS A 273 13.25 -6.15 -22.97
CA LYS A 273 13.01 -7.20 -21.96
C LYS A 273 11.87 -6.84 -21.00
N GLN A 274 11.32 -5.63 -21.08
CA GLN A 274 10.20 -5.23 -20.24
C GLN A 274 8.92 -5.88 -20.76
N GLU A 275 8.42 -6.87 -20.02
CA GLU A 275 7.10 -7.44 -20.27
C GLU A 275 6.03 -6.48 -19.74
N LEU A 276 5.03 -6.20 -20.56
CA LEU A 276 3.87 -5.39 -20.19
C LEU A 276 2.61 -6.25 -20.31
N SER A 277 1.69 -6.10 -19.36
CA SER A 277 0.42 -6.80 -19.43
C SER A 277 -0.46 -6.24 -20.54
N ALA A 278 -1.37 -7.07 -21.06
CA ALA A 278 -2.34 -6.62 -22.06
C ALA A 278 -3.17 -5.43 -21.55
N GLN A 279 -3.51 -5.41 -20.25
CA GLN A 279 -4.25 -4.34 -19.61
C GLN A 279 -3.44 -3.04 -19.55
N GLN A 280 -2.15 -3.09 -19.24
CA GLN A 280 -1.27 -1.92 -19.28
C GLN A 280 -1.17 -1.34 -20.68
N VAL A 281 -0.94 -2.21 -21.68
CA VAL A 281 -0.85 -1.80 -23.08
C VAL A 281 -2.15 -1.15 -23.53
N VAL A 282 -3.29 -1.76 -23.22
CA VAL A 282 -4.60 -1.17 -23.54
C VAL A 282 -4.81 0.15 -22.81
N SER A 283 -4.48 0.25 -21.52
CA SER A 283 -4.57 1.50 -20.76
C SER A 283 -3.79 2.62 -21.44
N TYR A 284 -2.56 2.34 -21.86
CA TYR A 284 -1.71 3.29 -22.57
C TYR A 284 -2.28 3.66 -23.95
N LEU A 285 -2.75 2.67 -24.72
CA LEU A 285 -3.36 2.91 -26.05
C LEU A 285 -4.67 3.71 -25.97
N MET A 286 -5.40 3.58 -24.87
CA MET A 286 -6.64 4.30 -24.61
C MET A 286 -6.40 5.69 -24.00
N ASP A 287 -5.14 6.10 -23.85
CA ASP A 287 -4.74 7.38 -23.24
C ASP A 287 -5.30 7.54 -21.82
N TYR A 288 -5.33 6.44 -21.07
CA TYR A 288 -5.66 6.47 -19.66
C TYR A 288 -4.45 6.88 -18.83
N GLU A 289 -4.71 7.76 -17.87
CA GLU A 289 -3.69 8.24 -16.93
C GLU A 289 -3.22 7.10 -16.01
N ASP A 290 -1.92 7.12 -15.70
CA ASP A 290 -1.26 6.20 -14.76
C ASP A 290 -1.10 6.80 -13.36
N HIS A 291 -1.51 8.06 -13.16
CA HIS A 291 -1.57 8.72 -11.88
C HIS A 291 -2.64 9.82 -11.87
N PHE A 292 -3.16 10.13 -10.70
CA PHE A 292 -4.21 11.12 -10.47
C PHE A 292 -3.79 12.05 -9.35
N THR A 293 -3.80 13.35 -9.60
CA THR A 293 -3.36 14.34 -8.60
C THR A 293 -4.35 15.49 -8.50
N SER A 294 -4.52 15.97 -7.28
CA SER A 294 -5.25 17.21 -6.97
C SER A 294 -4.36 18.45 -7.09
N HIS A 295 -3.06 18.29 -6.81
CA HIS A 295 -2.08 19.37 -6.73
C HIS A 295 -0.97 19.21 -7.77
N LYS A 296 -0.29 20.32 -8.06
CA LYS A 296 0.91 20.32 -8.88
C LYS A 296 2.13 20.11 -8.00
N PHE A 297 2.93 19.11 -8.32
CA PHE A 297 4.17 18.81 -7.62
C PHE A 297 5.36 19.46 -8.32
N SER A 298 6.38 19.79 -7.53
CA SER A 298 7.66 20.28 -8.04
C SER A 298 8.72 19.19 -7.88
N SER A 299 9.67 19.12 -8.81
CA SER A 299 10.78 18.18 -8.71
C SER A 299 11.68 18.56 -7.55
N LEU A 300 11.82 17.65 -6.59
CA LEU A 300 12.80 17.75 -5.51
C LEU A 300 14.05 16.97 -5.89
N TYR A 301 15.19 17.65 -5.99
CA TYR A 301 16.47 16.97 -6.21
C TYR A 301 16.95 16.38 -4.88
N TRP A 302 16.56 15.13 -4.63
CA TRP A 302 16.69 14.46 -3.33
C TRP A 302 18.07 14.63 -2.70
N THR A 303 19.15 14.29 -3.41
CA THR A 303 20.51 14.34 -2.85
C THR A 303 20.98 15.75 -2.49
N GLY A 304 20.55 16.77 -3.25
CA GLY A 304 20.85 18.16 -2.93
C GLY A 304 20.07 18.64 -1.72
N PHE A 305 18.79 18.24 -1.62
CA PHE A 305 17.94 18.57 -0.49
C PHE A 305 18.38 17.86 0.79
N GLU A 306 18.66 16.56 0.73
CA GLU A 306 19.21 15.76 1.82
C GLU A 306 20.53 16.35 2.32
N LYS A 307 21.42 16.79 1.41
CA LYS A 307 22.64 17.48 1.82
C LYS A 307 22.34 18.78 2.55
N PHE A 308 21.42 19.59 2.03
CA PHE A 308 21.02 20.85 2.66
C PHE A 308 20.48 20.60 4.08
N ILE A 309 19.57 19.64 4.25
CA ILE A 309 19.04 19.28 5.57
C ILE A 309 20.16 18.78 6.48
N ASN A 310 21.03 17.89 6.00
CA ASN A 310 22.17 17.40 6.80
C ASN A 310 23.19 18.50 7.16
N ASP A 311 23.26 19.59 6.40
CA ASP A 311 24.13 20.71 6.73
C ASP A 311 23.49 21.62 7.80
N GLU A 312 22.15 21.74 7.83
CA GLU A 312 21.39 22.55 8.80
C GLU A 312 21.08 21.80 10.11
N ASP A 313 20.62 20.55 10.02
CA ASP A 313 20.20 19.69 11.15
C ASP A 313 20.62 18.23 10.88
N ARG A 314 21.77 17.84 11.43
CA ARG A 314 22.31 16.48 11.26
C ARG A 314 21.50 15.49 12.07
N SER A 315 20.78 14.59 11.39
CA SER A 315 20.12 13.44 12.04
C SER A 315 21.13 12.65 12.89
N PRO A 316 20.95 12.60 14.22
CA PRO A 316 21.82 11.84 15.12
C PRO A 316 21.81 10.33 14.81
N GLU A 317 20.73 9.81 14.23
CA GLU A 317 20.56 8.39 13.90
C GLU A 317 21.45 7.95 12.73
N CYS A 318 21.62 8.80 11.72
CA CYS A 318 22.42 8.50 10.53
C CYS A 318 23.93 8.52 10.80
N TYR A 319 24.38 9.20 11.85
CA TYR A 319 25.79 9.44 12.14
C TYR A 319 26.24 8.93 13.52
N ARG A 320 25.55 7.94 14.11
CA ARG A 320 26.08 7.24 15.29
C ARG A 320 27.42 6.59 14.93
N SER A 321 28.50 7.16 15.44
CA SER A 321 29.85 6.60 15.35
C SER A 321 29.81 5.13 15.77
N ARG A 322 30.26 4.22 14.90
CA ARG A 322 30.46 2.81 15.25
C ARG A 322 31.27 2.74 16.54
N VAL A 323 30.65 2.27 17.62
CA VAL A 323 31.38 1.88 18.82
C VAL A 323 32.29 0.73 18.39
N GLU A 324 33.61 0.92 18.53
CA GLU A 324 34.61 -0.10 18.22
C GLU A 324 34.32 -1.36 19.07
N ILE A 325 33.98 -2.45 18.40
CA ILE A 325 33.91 -3.78 19.04
C ILE A 325 35.36 -4.29 19.12
N PRO A 326 35.90 -4.62 20.31
CA PRO A 326 37.24 -5.18 20.42
C PRO A 326 37.36 -6.51 19.65
N GLN A 327 38.35 -6.59 18.76
CA GLN A 327 38.71 -7.81 18.02
C GLN A 327 39.32 -8.85 18.97
N GLU A 328 38.57 -9.90 19.31
CA GLU A 328 39.15 -11.22 19.62
C GLU A 328 38.27 -12.31 18.99
N LEU A 329 38.74 -12.93 17.91
CA LEU A 329 38.21 -14.18 17.37
C LEU A 329 39.27 -15.27 17.60
N PRO A 330 38.93 -16.42 18.21
CA PRO A 330 39.82 -17.57 18.22
C PRO A 330 39.74 -18.34 16.90
N GLU A 331 40.90 -18.69 16.36
CA GLU A 331 41.09 -19.55 15.20
C GLU A 331 40.43 -20.92 15.40
N VAL A 332 39.62 -21.38 14.45
CA VAL A 332 39.20 -22.78 14.36
C VAL A 332 39.51 -23.32 12.96
N SER A 333 40.27 -24.40 12.98
CA SER A 333 40.80 -25.20 11.87
C SER A 333 39.76 -25.80 10.94
N SER A 334 40.13 -25.93 9.66
CA SER A 334 39.45 -26.67 8.60
C SER A 334 39.18 -28.14 8.93
N PRO A 335 38.13 -28.72 8.35
CA PRO A 335 38.27 -30.06 7.79
C PRO A 335 37.71 -30.23 6.37
N GLU A 336 38.35 -31.17 5.68
CA GLU A 336 38.20 -31.60 4.30
C GLU A 336 36.92 -32.44 4.03
N ASP A 337 36.48 -32.36 2.77
CA ASP A 337 35.74 -33.32 1.92
C ASP A 337 34.81 -34.39 2.51
N VAL A 338 33.51 -34.28 2.16
CA VAL A 338 32.70 -35.44 1.73
C VAL A 338 31.76 -35.04 0.58
N ASN A 339 31.95 -35.68 -0.57
CA ASN A 339 31.12 -35.61 -1.77
C ASN A 339 29.67 -36.09 -1.54
N ALA A 340 28.68 -35.39 -2.09
CA ALA A 340 27.46 -35.98 -2.68
C ALA A 340 26.68 -34.96 -3.52
N GLU A 341 26.76 -35.13 -4.84
CA GLU A 341 25.78 -34.91 -5.92
C GLU A 341 24.87 -33.66 -5.95
N HIS A 342 24.97 -32.98 -7.09
CA HIS A 342 24.11 -31.93 -7.61
C HIS A 342 22.62 -32.29 -7.60
N ASP A 343 21.77 -31.35 -7.18
CA ASP A 343 20.65 -30.93 -8.02
C ASP A 343 20.41 -29.42 -7.87
N VAL A 344 20.18 -28.77 -9.00
CA VAL A 344 20.25 -27.32 -9.19
C VAL A 344 18.85 -26.73 -9.01
N ASN A 345 18.68 -25.85 -8.02
CA ASN A 345 17.66 -24.80 -8.03
C ASN A 345 18.12 -23.67 -7.11
N SER A 346 18.77 -22.68 -7.70
CA SER A 346 19.28 -21.48 -7.06
C SER A 346 18.26 -20.34 -7.22
N ASP A 347 17.48 -20.07 -6.18
CA ASP A 347 16.84 -18.77 -5.96
C ASP A 347 17.42 -18.19 -4.67
N LEU A 348 18.56 -17.51 -4.82
CA LEU A 348 19.20 -16.71 -3.77
C LEU A 348 18.64 -15.28 -3.86
N ASP A 349 17.66 -14.98 -3.01
CA ASP A 349 17.31 -13.62 -2.61
C ASP A 349 17.36 -13.56 -1.08
N HIS A 350 18.55 -13.25 -0.56
CA HIS A 350 18.72 -12.79 0.82
C HIS A 350 18.99 -11.28 0.78
N PRO A 351 18.08 -10.43 1.28
CA PRO A 351 18.47 -9.14 1.80
C PRO A 351 19.08 -9.32 3.20
N VAL A 352 20.19 -8.62 3.38
CA VAL A 352 21.03 -8.50 4.57
C VAL A 352 20.21 -8.13 5.81
N ASP A 353 20.52 -8.79 6.93
CA ASP A 353 20.04 -8.50 8.27
C ASP A 353 20.25 -7.02 8.67
N ILE A 354 19.14 -6.29 8.80
CA ILE A 354 19.05 -5.06 9.61
C ILE A 354 17.94 -5.31 10.63
N ALA A 355 18.18 -6.28 11.51
CA ALA A 355 17.27 -6.62 12.60
C ALA A 355 18.07 -6.88 13.88
N THR A 356 18.88 -5.91 14.33
CA THR A 356 19.38 -5.91 15.71
C THR A 356 19.82 -4.50 16.15
N ALA A 357 18.88 -3.60 16.40
CA ALA A 357 19.11 -2.40 17.21
C ALA A 357 17.79 -1.75 17.66
N VAL A 358 16.94 -2.49 18.38
CA VAL A 358 15.89 -1.87 19.21
C VAL A 358 15.94 -2.51 20.59
N HIS A 359 16.89 -2.06 21.38
CA HIS A 359 16.73 -2.08 22.83
C HIS A 359 17.45 -0.85 23.39
N SER A 360 16.71 -0.08 24.20
CA SER A 360 17.15 1.07 25.00
C SER A 360 17.17 2.41 24.26
N LEU A 361 16.21 3.30 24.53
CA LEU A 361 16.29 4.26 25.64
C LEU A 361 15.07 5.18 25.70
N GLU A 362 14.78 5.59 26.92
CA GLU A 362 13.68 6.40 27.41
C GLU A 362 13.77 7.89 27.02
N THR A 363 12.60 8.52 27.03
CA THR A 363 12.27 9.93 27.38
C THR A 363 13.34 11.00 27.22
N THR A 364 13.02 12.03 26.44
CA THR A 364 13.18 13.44 26.86
C THR A 364 12.11 14.27 26.15
N GLU A 365 11.27 14.92 26.94
CA GLU A 365 10.39 16.02 26.54
C GLU A 365 11.25 17.26 26.27
N GLU A 366 10.92 18.04 25.25
CA GLU A 366 11.03 19.51 25.25
C GLU A 366 10.25 20.11 24.06
N GLU A 367 9.57 21.23 24.35
CA GLU A 367 8.58 21.96 23.56
C GLU A 367 9.20 22.85 22.46
N GLU A 368 8.48 23.09 21.35
CA GLU A 368 7.94 24.42 20.94
C GLU A 368 7.55 24.50 19.44
N GLU A 369 6.70 25.49 19.17
CA GLU A 369 5.80 25.79 18.05
C GLU A 369 6.41 25.88 16.63
N GLU A 370 5.64 25.47 15.60
CA GLU A 370 5.04 26.39 14.61
C GLU A 370 4.12 25.66 13.61
N GLY A 371 3.07 26.36 13.17
CA GLY A 371 1.88 25.82 12.52
C GLY A 371 2.09 25.12 11.17
N GLY A 372 1.33 24.04 10.98
CA GLY A 372 1.25 23.31 9.72
C GLY A 372 -0.06 22.52 9.67
N VAL A 373 -0.85 22.85 8.64
CA VAL A 373 -2.20 22.41 8.26
C VAL A 373 -2.58 20.99 8.69
N ASP A 374 -3.74 20.90 9.35
CA ASP A 374 -4.40 19.67 9.79
C ASP A 374 -4.94 18.89 8.57
N GLU A 375 -4.51 17.63 8.33
CA GLU A 375 -5.16 16.74 7.34
C GLU A 375 -5.28 15.26 7.81
N ILE A 376 -6.46 14.63 7.65
CA ILE A 376 -6.70 13.17 7.83
C ILE A 376 -6.32 12.50 6.53
N THR A 377 -5.58 11.41 6.59
CA THR A 377 -5.28 10.60 5.41
C THR A 377 -6.09 9.30 5.44
N LEU A 378 -6.96 9.10 4.45
CA LEU A 378 -7.59 7.81 4.15
C LEU A 378 -6.86 7.17 2.97
N ILE A 379 -6.66 5.86 3.05
CA ILE A 379 -6.12 5.06 1.98
C ILE A 379 -7.25 4.32 1.31
N LEU A 380 -7.28 4.41 -0.01
CA LEU A 380 -8.06 3.54 -0.86
C LEU A 380 -7.10 2.74 -1.74
N THR A 381 -7.04 1.45 -1.52
CA THR A 381 -6.32 0.51 -2.39
C THR A 381 -7.34 -0.40 -3.06
N THR A 382 -7.02 -0.92 -4.23
CA THR A 382 -7.81 -1.96 -4.91
C THR A 382 -7.35 -3.38 -4.53
N GLN A 383 -6.55 -3.54 -3.46
CA GLN A 383 -6.04 -4.82 -2.97
C GLN A 383 -5.78 -4.86 -1.45
N ALA A 384 -6.08 -6.00 -0.84
CA ALA A 384 -5.92 -6.43 0.55
C ALA A 384 -4.47 -6.59 1.10
N ASP A 385 -3.51 -5.75 0.72
CA ASP A 385 -2.08 -6.03 1.00
C ASP A 385 -1.52 -5.37 2.28
N LEU A 386 -2.32 -4.57 3.00
CA LEU A 386 -1.84 -3.59 4.00
C LEU A 386 -1.79 -4.07 5.47
N ARG A 387 -2.45 -5.17 5.85
CA ARG A 387 -2.60 -5.57 7.27
C ARG A 387 -1.32 -6.17 7.91
N HIS A 388 -0.32 -6.61 7.13
CA HIS A 388 0.91 -7.24 7.64
C HIS A 388 1.77 -6.34 8.56
N GLN A 389 1.68 -5.02 8.40
CA GLN A 389 2.62 -4.09 9.03
C GLN A 389 2.17 -3.53 10.39
N GLN A 390 0.94 -3.82 10.82
CA GLN A 390 0.46 -3.46 12.16
C GLN A 390 0.71 -4.59 13.19
N ALA A 391 0.88 -5.82 12.73
CA ALA A 391 1.18 -6.99 13.56
C ALA A 391 2.70 -7.17 13.86
N LYS A 392 3.55 -6.29 13.30
CA LYS A 392 4.99 -6.19 13.56
C LYS A 392 5.29 -4.81 14.10
#